data_AF-A0A9D7X093-F1
#
_entry.id   AF-A0A9D7X093-F1
#
_cell.length_a   1.000
_cell.length_b   1.000
_cell.length_c   1.000
_cell.angle_alpha   90.00
_cell.angle_beta   90.00
_cell.angle_gamma   90.00
#
_symmetry.space_group_name_H-M   'P 1'
#
loop_
_entity.id
_entity.type
_entity.pdbx_description
1 polymer ?
#
loop_
_entity_poly.entity_id
_entity_poly.type
_entity_poly.pdbx_seq_one_letter_code
_entity_poly.pdbx_strand_id
1 'polypeptide(L)'
;MGIKINALKCTNCMACEMVCSYHRDDGFAFLSACIVSYRAKEKKDYFGMLLKEEDVLIVARPEGIEINKIGEEADPEKKADASAKPMLLREGCDLCEDMDDYGPMCIAFCPVDAITLD
;
A
#
# COMPACT_ATOMS: atom_id res chain seq x y z
N MET A 1 -5.92 14.72 -3.08
CA MET A 1 -4.46 14.56 -3.09
C MET A 1 -4.20 13.21 -2.46
N GLY A 2 -3.59 12.28 -3.18
CA GLY A 2 -3.46 10.89 -2.73
C GLY A 2 -2.09 10.33 -3.08
N ILE A 3 -1.81 9.12 -2.60
CA ILE A 3 -0.55 8.45 -2.89
C ILE A 3 -0.64 7.74 -4.25
N LYS A 4 0.32 8.02 -5.13
CA LYS A 4 0.52 7.30 -6.40
C LYS A 4 1.66 6.31 -6.28
N ILE A 5 1.45 5.10 -6.80
CA ILE A 5 2.44 4.02 -6.77
C ILE A 5 2.79 3.58 -8.21
N ASN A 6 4.06 3.70 -8.58
CA ASN A 6 4.62 3.17 -9.81
C ASN A 6 5.22 1.77 -9.56
N ALA A 7 4.42 0.73 -9.81
CA ALA A 7 4.82 -0.65 -9.60
C ALA A 7 6.02 -1.10 -10.46
N LEU A 8 6.28 -0.45 -11.61
CA LEU A 8 7.41 -0.79 -12.48
C LEU A 8 8.76 -0.33 -11.91
N LYS A 9 8.75 0.69 -11.05
CA LYS A 9 9.95 1.13 -10.32
C LYS A 9 10.16 0.39 -9.00
N CYS A 10 9.10 -0.19 -8.44
CA CYS A 10 9.13 -0.81 -7.13
C CYS A 10 10.07 -2.03 -7.10
N THR A 11 10.93 -2.10 -6.08
CA THR A 11 11.86 -3.22 -5.86
C THR A 11 11.41 -4.18 -4.77
N ASN A 12 10.20 -3.96 -4.22
CA ASN A 12 9.64 -4.75 -3.11
C ASN A 12 10.55 -4.81 -1.87
N CYS A 13 11.28 -3.73 -1.58
CA CYS A 13 12.23 -3.65 -0.46
C CYS A 13 11.58 -3.47 0.92
N MET A 14 10.25 -3.29 0.97
CA MET A 14 9.45 -3.12 2.19
C MET A 14 9.74 -1.87 3.05
N ALA A 15 10.60 -0.96 2.59
CA ALA A 15 10.94 0.27 3.33
C ALA A 15 9.69 1.12 3.64
N CYS A 16 8.80 1.28 2.66
CA CYS A 16 7.53 2.00 2.80
C CYS A 16 6.57 1.37 3.82
N GLU A 17 6.51 0.03 3.89
CA GLU A 17 5.69 -0.70 4.86
C GLU A 17 6.26 -0.57 6.28
N MET A 18 7.58 -0.63 6.40
CA MET A 18 8.29 -0.43 7.67
C MET A 18 8.06 0.97 8.25
N VAL A 19 8.24 2.02 7.46
CA VAL A 19 8.03 3.39 7.97
C VAL A 19 6.56 3.70 8.21
N CYS A 20 5.64 3.11 7.43
CA CYS A 20 4.21 3.28 7.66
C CYS A 20 3.74 2.57 8.93
N SER A 21 4.26 1.38 9.25
CA SER A 21 3.99 0.76 10.56
C SER A 21 4.56 1.56 11.72
N TYR A 22 5.75 2.14 11.54
CA TYR A 22 6.34 3.03 12.54
C TYR A 22 5.46 4.27 12.80
N HIS A 23 4.93 4.92 11.75
CA HIS A 23 3.96 6.01 11.90
C HIS A 23 2.74 5.60 12.74
N ARG A 24 2.21 4.40 12.50
CA ARG A 24 0.93 3.97 13.07
C ARG A 24 1.02 3.49 14.51
N ASP A 25 2.07 2.76 14.85
CA ASP A 25 2.18 2.09 16.14
C ASP A 25 3.41 2.51 16.97
N ASP A 26 4.17 3.52 16.53
CA ASP A 26 5.49 3.88 17.09
C ASP A 26 6.45 2.66 17.18
N GLY A 27 6.25 1.69 16.30
CA GLY A 27 6.93 0.40 16.31
C GLY A 27 6.90 -0.31 14.96
N PHE A 28 7.72 -1.35 14.82
CA PHE A 28 7.82 -2.10 13.55
C PHE A 28 6.78 -3.23 13.48
N ALA A 29 5.53 -2.90 13.79
CA ALA A 29 4.39 -3.81 13.73
C ALA A 29 3.73 -3.76 12.34
N PHE A 30 4.22 -4.55 11.39
CA PHE A 30 3.77 -4.54 9.98
C PHE A 30 2.26 -4.72 9.74
N LEU A 31 1.49 -5.14 10.75
CA LEU A 31 0.04 -5.28 10.68
C LEU A 31 -0.71 -3.94 10.71
N SER A 32 -0.11 -2.86 11.22
CA SER A 32 -0.74 -1.54 11.25
C SER A 32 -0.47 -0.70 10.01
N ALA A 33 0.53 -1.06 9.21
CA ALA A 33 0.88 -0.32 8.01
C ALA A 33 -0.32 -0.21 7.03
N CYS A 34 -0.62 0.99 6.56
CA CYS A 34 -1.62 1.23 5.52
C CYS A 34 -1.13 0.84 4.13
N ILE A 35 0.20 0.80 3.92
CA ILE A 35 0.83 0.37 2.67
C ILE A 35 1.61 -0.91 2.91
N VAL A 36 1.39 -1.93 2.08
CA VAL A 36 1.96 -3.27 2.25
C VAL A 36 2.49 -3.80 0.94
N SER A 37 3.66 -4.41 1.01
CA SER A 37 4.21 -5.22 -0.04
C SER A 37 3.60 -6.62 0.00
N TYR A 38 3.12 -7.15 -1.12
CA TYR A 38 2.65 -8.52 -1.17
C TYR A 38 3.28 -9.29 -2.32
N ARG A 39 3.48 -10.58 -2.09
CA ARG A 39 3.93 -11.53 -3.09
C ARG A 39 2.80 -12.50 -3.40
N ALA A 40 2.32 -12.54 -4.64
CA ALA A 40 1.30 -13.52 -5.00
C ALA A 40 1.90 -14.92 -4.92
N LYS A 41 1.23 -15.83 -4.22
CA LYS A 41 1.70 -17.21 -4.03
C LYS A 41 1.86 -17.98 -5.34
N GLU A 42 1.14 -17.59 -6.39
CA GLU A 42 1.03 -18.35 -7.64
C GLU A 42 2.12 -18.03 -8.68
N LYS A 43 2.84 -16.90 -8.55
CA LYS A 43 3.87 -16.49 -9.53
C LYS A 43 5.17 -16.10 -8.84
N LYS A 44 6.25 -16.82 -9.17
CA LYS A 44 7.61 -16.45 -8.77
C LYS A 44 7.92 -15.08 -9.38
N ASP A 45 8.41 -14.17 -8.54
CA ASP A 45 8.72 -12.77 -8.88
C ASP A 45 7.51 -11.87 -9.17
N TYR A 46 6.32 -12.29 -8.73
CA TYR A 46 5.14 -11.42 -8.71
C TYR A 46 5.03 -10.69 -7.38
N PHE A 47 5.41 -9.42 -7.39
CA PHE A 47 5.23 -8.52 -6.28
C PHE A 47 4.32 -7.36 -6.69
N GLY A 48 3.49 -6.94 -5.74
CA GLY A 48 2.62 -5.79 -5.87
C GLY A 48 2.59 -5.00 -4.57
N MET A 49 1.96 -3.85 -4.63
CA MET A 49 1.74 -2.99 -3.48
C MET A 49 0.25 -2.81 -3.24
N LEU A 50 -0.14 -2.91 -1.97
CA LEU A 50 -1.47 -2.59 -1.49
C LEU A 50 -1.39 -1.31 -0.69
N LEU A 51 -2.31 -0.40 -0.91
CA LEU A 51 -2.49 0.79 -0.09
C LEU A 51 -3.96 0.91 0.28
N LYS A 52 -4.25 0.92 1.58
CA LYS A 52 -5.59 1.25 2.07
C LYS A 52 -5.67 2.74 2.33
N GLU A 53 -6.51 3.43 1.56
CA GLU A 53 -7.01 4.77 1.89
C GLU A 53 -8.30 4.63 2.73
N GLU A 54 -8.96 5.74 3.05
CA GLU A 54 -10.18 5.73 3.86
C GLU A 54 -11.30 4.89 3.20
N ASP A 55 -11.61 5.19 1.94
CA ASP A 55 -12.73 4.58 1.20
C ASP A 55 -12.31 3.56 0.14
N VAL A 56 -11.03 3.50 -0.21
CA VAL A 56 -10.54 2.67 -1.33
C VAL A 56 -9.31 1.84 -0.95
N LEU A 57 -9.21 0.67 -1.57
CA LEU A 57 -8.04 -0.18 -1.58
C LEU A 57 -7.38 -0.12 -2.96
N ILE A 58 -6.20 0.48 -3.00
CA ILE A 58 -5.38 0.59 -4.20
C ILE A 58 -4.47 -0.64 -4.28
N VAL A 59 -4.47 -1.29 -5.44
CA VAL A 59 -3.63 -2.44 -5.76
C VAL A 59 -2.76 -2.05 -6.94
N ALA A 60 -1.49 -1.77 -6.69
CA ALA A 60 -0.52 -1.39 -7.71
C ALA A 60 0.30 -2.62 -8.13
N ARG A 61 0.24 -2.95 -9.42
CA ARG A 61 0.93 -4.09 -10.02
C ARG A 61 1.61 -3.70 -11.33
N PRO A 62 2.58 -4.49 -11.82
CA PRO A 62 3.18 -4.24 -13.14
C PRO A 62 2.15 -4.19 -14.27
N GLU A 63 1.02 -4.91 -14.15
CA GLU A 63 -0.06 -4.88 -15.14
C GLU A 63 -0.89 -3.59 -15.12
N GLY A 64 -0.84 -2.83 -14.03
CA GLY A 64 -1.64 -1.64 -13.84
C GLY A 64 -2.03 -1.40 -12.38
N ILE A 65 -2.70 -0.27 -12.17
CA ILE A 65 -3.26 0.12 -10.87
C ILE A 65 -4.74 -0.21 -10.89
N GLU A 66 -5.20 -0.94 -9.88
CA GLU A 66 -6.61 -1.18 -9.64
C GLU A 66 -7.04 -0.45 -8.37
N ILE A 67 -8.18 0.24 -8.43
CA ILE A 67 -8.78 0.95 -7.30
C ILE A 67 -10.08 0.23 -6.97
N ASN A 68 -10.16 -0.39 -5.80
CA ASN A 68 -11.34 -1.09 -5.32
C ASN A 68 -11.99 -0.27 -4.22
N LYS A 69 -13.27 0.08 -4.36
CA LYS A 69 -14.00 0.74 -3.27
C LYS A 69 -14.29 -0.26 -2.16
N ILE A 70 -14.09 0.18 -0.92
CA ILE A 70 -14.34 -0.63 0.26
C ILE A 70 -15.85 -0.69 0.50
N GLY A 71 -16.38 -1.91 0.64
CA GLY A 71 -17.82 -2.14 0.90
C GLY A 71 -18.69 -2.37 -0.34
N GLU A 72 -18.16 -2.20 -1.56
CA GLU A 72 -18.81 -2.71 -2.77
C GLU A 72 -18.57 -4.22 -2.91
N GLU A 73 -19.56 -4.97 -3.41
CA GLU A 73 -19.41 -6.40 -3.66
C GLU A 73 -18.26 -6.63 -4.65
N ALA A 74 -17.27 -7.40 -4.22
CA ALA A 74 -16.17 -7.78 -5.10
C ALA A 74 -16.74 -8.53 -6.31
N ASP A 75 -16.42 -8.04 -7.51
CA ASP A 75 -16.82 -8.66 -8.77
C ASP A 75 -16.44 -10.16 -8.74
N PRO A 76 -17.40 -11.09 -8.83
CA PRO A 76 -17.13 -12.52 -8.70
C PRO A 76 -16.16 -13.05 -9.77
N GLU A 77 -15.97 -12.33 -10.87
CA GLU A 77 -14.97 -12.66 -11.90
C GLU A 77 -13.55 -12.21 -11.54
N LYS A 78 -13.39 -11.25 -10.61
CA LYS A 78 -12.09 -10.81 -10.11
C LYS A 78 -11.68 -11.69 -8.94
N LYS A 79 -10.63 -12.49 -9.13
CA LYS A 79 -9.94 -13.17 -8.02
C LYS A 79 -9.40 -12.11 -7.04
N ALA A 80 -10.14 -11.85 -5.97
CA ALA A 80 -9.66 -11.05 -4.86
C ALA A 80 -8.42 -11.73 -4.28
N ASP A 81 -7.28 -11.04 -4.29
CA ASP A 81 -6.05 -11.57 -3.71
C ASP A 81 -6.29 -11.83 -2.22
N ALA A 82 -6.02 -13.05 -1.74
CA ALA A 82 -6.23 -13.40 -0.34
C ALA A 82 -5.43 -12.48 0.60
N SER A 83 -4.35 -11.89 0.09
CA SER A 83 -3.50 -10.91 0.77
C SER A 83 -4.20 -9.57 1.04
N ALA A 84 -5.30 -9.26 0.34
CA ALA A 84 -6.06 -8.02 0.49
C ALA A 84 -7.04 -8.03 1.67
N LYS A 85 -7.48 -9.20 2.15
CA LYS A 85 -8.48 -9.29 3.25
C LYS A 85 -7.97 -8.71 4.58
N PRO A 86 -6.73 -8.98 5.02
CA PRO A 86 -6.19 -8.35 6.22
C PRO A 86 -6.04 -6.83 6.11
N MET A 87 -5.90 -6.29 4.90
CA MET A 87 -5.80 -4.83 4.70
C MET A 87 -7.07 -4.11 5.09
N LEU A 88 -8.25 -4.70 4.82
CA LEU A 88 -9.56 -4.06 5.07
C LEU A 88 -9.81 -3.73 6.55
N LEU A 89 -9.12 -4.42 7.47
CA LEU A 89 -9.24 -4.20 8.92
C LEU A 89 -8.30 -3.11 9.45
N ARG A 90 -7.37 -2.61 8.63
CA ARG A 90 -6.38 -1.59 9.03
C ARG A 90 -6.97 -0.19 8.94
N GLU A 91 -6.35 0.78 9.58
CA GLU A 91 -6.71 2.19 9.39
C GLU A 91 -6.40 2.64 7.96
N GLY A 92 -7.18 3.61 7.45
CA GLY A 92 -6.91 4.23 6.15
C GLY A 92 -5.70 5.14 6.23
N CYS A 93 -4.95 5.29 5.13
CA CYS A 93 -3.82 6.20 5.06
C CYS A 93 -4.26 7.65 5.34
N ASP A 94 -3.55 8.30 6.25
CA ASP A 94 -3.74 9.69 6.69
C ASP A 94 -2.69 10.64 6.08
N LEU A 95 -1.92 10.15 5.10
CA LEU A 95 -0.79 10.88 4.50
C LEU A 95 0.28 11.32 5.52
N CYS A 96 0.39 10.62 6.65
CA CYS A 96 1.23 11.02 7.78
C CYS A 96 0.93 12.46 8.24
N GLU A 97 -0.34 12.79 8.46
CA GLU A 97 -0.79 14.14 8.82
C GLU A 97 -0.10 14.72 10.07
N ASP A 98 0.36 13.88 11.00
CA ASP A 98 1.10 14.32 12.19
C ASP A 98 2.59 14.64 11.92
N MET A 99 3.08 14.45 10.68
CA MET A 99 4.48 14.64 10.26
C MET A 99 4.67 15.88 9.39
N ASP A 100 4.28 17.04 9.92
CA ASP A 100 4.26 18.35 9.22
C ASP A 100 5.54 18.67 8.42
N ASP A 101 6.72 18.34 8.94
CA ASP A 101 8.01 18.71 8.34
C ASP A 101 8.48 17.76 7.22
N TYR A 102 7.94 16.53 7.16
CA TYR A 102 8.49 15.45 6.31
C TYR A 102 7.48 14.90 5.30
N GLY A 103 6.18 15.10 5.53
CA GLY A 103 5.11 14.55 4.70
C GLY A 103 5.03 13.01 4.78
N PRO A 104 4.40 12.34 3.80
CA PRO A 104 4.24 10.90 3.81
C PRO A 104 5.60 10.18 3.84
N MET A 105 5.90 9.49 4.95
CA MET A 105 7.19 8.81 5.11
C MET A 105 7.46 7.76 4.03
N CYS A 106 6.41 7.12 3.49
CA CYS A 106 6.54 6.16 2.42
C CYS A 106 7.15 6.76 1.13
N ILE A 107 6.97 8.07 0.90
CA ILE A 107 7.62 8.80 -0.20
C ILE A 107 9.07 9.08 0.17
N ALA A 108 9.31 9.65 1.36
CA ALA A 108 10.66 10.05 1.80
C ALA A 108 11.65 8.89 1.86
N PHE A 109 11.19 7.68 2.20
CA PHE A 109 12.03 6.50 2.35
C PHE A 109 12.02 5.56 1.13
N CYS A 110 11.28 5.88 0.06
CA CYS A 110 11.30 5.05 -1.14
C CYS A 110 12.65 5.24 -1.88
N PRO A 111 13.53 4.22 -1.96
CA PRO A 111 14.87 4.42 -2.53
C PRO A 111 14.88 4.55 -4.06
N VAL A 112 13.73 4.40 -4.71
CA VAL A 112 13.57 4.31 -6.17
C VAL A 112 12.47 5.22 -6.70
N ASP A 113 11.96 6.14 -5.87
CA ASP A 113 10.90 7.09 -6.22
C ASP A 113 9.70 6.41 -6.91
N ALA A 114 9.31 5.25 -6.38
CA ALA A 114 8.14 4.51 -6.83
C ALA A 114 6.84 5.05 -6.21
N ILE A 115 6.93 5.94 -5.21
CA ILE A 115 5.78 6.49 -4.48
C ILE A 115 5.86 8.02 -4.57
N THR A 116 4.76 8.65 -4.96
CA THR A 116 4.66 10.11 -5.15
C THR A 116 3.31 10.64 -4.66
N LEU A 117 3.23 11.95 -4.38
CA LEU A 117 1.96 12.65 -4.17
C LEU A 117 1.35 13.07 -5.51
N ASP A 118 0.01 13.07 -5.56
CA ASP A 118 -0.80 13.63 -6.65
C ASP A 118 -1.37 15.02 -6.32
#